data_AF-A0AAJ1QEP6-F1
#
_entry.id   AF-A0AAJ1QEP6-F1
#
_cell.length_a   1.000
_cell.length_b   1.000
_cell.length_c   1.000
_cell.angle_alpha   90.00
_cell.angle_beta   90.00
_cell.angle_gamma   90.00
#
_symmetry.space_group_name_H-M   'P 1'
#
loop_
_entity.id
_entity.type
_entity.pdbx_description
1 polymer ?
#
loop_
_entity_poly.entity_id
_entity_poly.type
_entity_poly.pdbx_seq_one_letter_code
_entity_poly.pdbx_strand_id
1 'polypeptide(L)'
;MIVYKSTDQNIELRIIGYDEPNNGRELHIAELYMNGKNCSEKYFINQWNRLNFNLDEFQFESKNQKHVFIPAEGYSFVINCEDFSVIYTDFKGLSTVRFLKNKFSEDKLQLFYSDGMVEIHLLGGLEKE
;
A
#
# COMPACT_ATOMS: atom_id res chain seq x y z
N MET A 1 9.01 12.68 -9.41
CA MET A 1 9.14 11.27 -8.98
C MET A 1 9.31 11.25 -7.47
N ILE A 2 8.43 10.56 -6.76
CA ILE A 2 8.46 10.43 -5.29
C ILE A 2 8.84 8.99 -4.97
N VAL A 3 9.71 8.77 -3.99
CA VAL A 3 10.20 7.43 -3.64
C VAL A 3 10.11 7.25 -2.13
N TYR A 4 9.41 6.20 -1.71
CA TYR A 4 9.40 5.70 -0.35
C TYR A 4 10.29 4.47 -0.27
N LYS A 5 11.12 4.39 0.77
CA LYS A 5 12.03 3.26 0.99
C LYS A 5 11.89 2.76 2.42
N SER A 6 11.96 1.45 2.60
CA SER A 6 12.07 0.83 3.91
C SER A 6 13.43 1.19 4.52
N THR A 7 13.56 1.10 5.84
CA THR A 7 14.81 1.45 6.54
C THR A 7 15.98 0.57 6.06
N ASP A 8 15.70 -0.70 5.76
CA ASP A 8 16.68 -1.65 5.21
C ASP A 8 16.91 -1.50 3.70
N GLN A 9 16.14 -0.62 3.04
CA GLN A 9 16.16 -0.36 1.58
C GLN A 9 15.82 -1.58 0.70
N ASN A 10 15.25 -2.63 1.29
CA ASN A 10 14.84 -3.81 0.54
C ASN A 10 13.51 -3.61 -0.19
N ILE A 11 12.67 -2.66 0.24
CA ILE A 11 11.39 -2.37 -0.41
C ILE A 11 11.31 -0.90 -0.78
N GLU A 12 10.93 -0.63 -2.02
CA GLU A 12 10.69 0.73 -2.51
C GLU A 12 9.33 0.85 -3.19
N LEU A 13 8.60 1.91 -2.87
CA LEU A 13 7.41 2.33 -3.61
C LEU A 13 7.75 3.62 -4.36
N ARG A 14 7.75 3.55 -5.69
CA ARG A 14 8.09 4.67 -6.57
C ARG A 14 6.84 5.20 -7.24
N ILE A 15 6.53 6.47 -7.03
CA ILE A 15 5.48 7.18 -7.75
C ILE A 15 6.08 7.76 -9.01
N ILE A 16 5.75 7.13 -10.15
CA ILE A 16 6.38 7.37 -11.45
C ILE A 16 5.59 8.32 -12.35
N GLY A 17 4.32 8.57 -12.04
CA GLY A 17 3.48 9.46 -12.82
C GLY A 17 2.04 9.49 -12.32
N TYR A 18 1.17 9.97 -13.19
CA TYR A 18 -0.27 10.04 -12.96
C TYR A 18 -1.04 9.51 -14.18
N ASP A 19 -2.22 8.98 -13.93
CA ASP A 19 -3.16 8.44 -14.92
C ASP A 19 -4.56 8.98 -14.62
N GLU A 20 -5.35 9.26 -15.66
CA GLU A 20 -6.76 9.65 -15.55
C GLU A 20 -7.67 8.64 -16.27
N PRO A 21 -7.76 7.39 -15.77
CA PRO A 21 -8.39 6.32 -16.53
C PRO A 21 -9.92 6.44 -16.65
N ASN A 22 -10.58 7.27 -15.82
CA ASN A 22 -12.05 7.46 -15.84
C ASN A 22 -12.46 8.84 -15.27
N ASN A 23 -13.14 9.67 -16.08
CA ASN A 23 -13.93 10.85 -15.68
C ASN A 23 -13.30 11.79 -14.62
N GLY A 24 -12.07 12.25 -14.84
CA GLY A 24 -11.47 13.35 -14.05
C GLY A 24 -10.92 12.96 -12.67
N ARG A 25 -10.51 11.70 -12.50
CA ARG A 25 -9.77 11.27 -11.30
C ARG A 25 -8.29 11.17 -11.62
N GLU A 26 -7.47 12.01 -10.99
CA GLU A 26 -6.02 11.93 -11.06
C GLU A 26 -5.52 10.86 -10.10
N LEU A 27 -4.97 9.77 -10.65
CA LEU A 27 -4.44 8.64 -9.89
C LEU A 27 -2.93 8.59 -10.05
N HIS A 28 -2.20 8.37 -8.97
CA HIS A 28 -0.78 8.07 -9.04
C HIS A 28 -0.55 6.70 -9.69
N ILE A 29 0.42 6.60 -10.59
CA ILE A 29 0.98 5.33 -11.04
C ILE A 29 2.19 5.00 -10.16
N ALA A 30 2.20 3.78 -9.62
CA ALA A 30 3.28 3.32 -8.75
C ALA A 30 4.01 2.09 -9.28
N GLU A 31 5.29 2.00 -8.98
CA GLU A 31 6.07 0.78 -9.11
C GLU A 31 6.53 0.30 -7.74
N LEU A 32 6.40 -0.99 -7.50
CA LEU A 32 6.90 -1.65 -6.31
C LEU A 32 8.19 -2.40 -6.64
N TYR A 33 9.27 -2.06 -5.94
CA TYR A 33 10.53 -2.76 -6.03
C TYR A 33 10.82 -3.53 -4.74
N MET A 34 11.30 -4.76 -4.89
CA MET A 34 11.85 -5.55 -3.78
C MET A 34 13.23 -6.06 -4.16
N ASN A 35 14.23 -5.81 -3.31
CA ASN A 35 15.63 -6.16 -3.54
C ASN A 35 16.12 -5.69 -4.93
N GLY A 36 15.73 -4.47 -5.32
CA GLY A 36 16.08 -3.86 -6.61
C GLY A 36 15.32 -4.40 -7.83
N LYS A 37 14.40 -5.35 -7.68
CA LYS A 37 13.59 -5.91 -8.79
C LYS A 37 12.19 -5.31 -8.79
N ASN A 38 11.68 -4.93 -9.97
CA ASN A 38 10.30 -4.48 -10.11
C ASN A 38 9.36 -5.69 -9.95
N CYS A 39 8.48 -5.63 -8.96
CA CYS A 39 7.55 -6.68 -8.58
C CYS A 39 6.09 -6.24 -8.74
N SER A 40 5.82 -5.14 -9.44
CA SER A 40 4.50 -4.53 -9.52
C SER A 40 3.44 -5.50 -10.05
N GLU A 41 3.74 -6.22 -11.14
CA GLU A 41 2.82 -7.19 -11.75
C GLU A 41 2.49 -8.38 -10.84
N LYS A 42 3.36 -8.70 -9.87
CA LYS A 42 3.19 -9.82 -8.95
C LYS A 42 2.20 -9.50 -7.83
N TYR A 43 2.25 -8.27 -7.31
CA TYR A 43 1.55 -7.90 -6.07
C TYR A 43 0.33 -6.99 -6.30
N PHE A 44 0.30 -6.20 -7.37
CA PHE A 44 -0.92 -5.48 -7.73
C PHE A 44 -1.88 -6.40 -8.47
N ILE A 45 -3.03 -6.69 -7.85
CA ILE A 45 -4.08 -7.54 -8.44
C ILE A 45 -4.51 -6.96 -9.79
N ASN A 46 -4.61 -7.83 -10.81
CA ASN A 46 -4.91 -7.46 -12.20
C ASN A 46 -3.99 -6.40 -12.80
N GLN A 47 -2.76 -6.26 -12.27
CA GLN A 47 -1.77 -5.26 -12.70
C GLN A 47 -2.27 -3.81 -12.52
N TRP A 48 -3.24 -3.60 -11.62
CA TRP A 48 -3.81 -2.28 -11.35
C TRP A 48 -2.99 -1.52 -10.29
N ASN A 49 -1.83 -1.02 -10.70
CA ASN A 49 -0.88 -0.26 -9.86
C ASN A 49 -1.23 1.24 -9.72
N ARG A 50 -2.52 1.55 -9.68
CA ARG A 50 -3.02 2.94 -9.52
C ARG A 50 -3.37 3.19 -8.07
N LEU A 51 -3.00 4.37 -7.59
CA LEU A 51 -3.19 4.78 -6.21
C LEU A 51 -3.92 6.12 -6.18
N ASN A 52 -4.92 6.28 -5.32
CA ASN A 52 -5.58 7.58 -5.09
C ASN A 52 -5.35 8.02 -3.64
N PHE A 53 -4.13 8.33 -3.23
CA PHE A 53 -3.83 8.52 -1.81
C PHE A 53 -3.15 9.86 -1.58
N ASN A 54 -3.50 10.51 -0.47
CA ASN A 54 -2.79 11.71 -0.04
C ASN A 54 -1.44 11.30 0.58
N LEU A 55 -0.37 11.96 0.13
CA LEU A 55 0.99 11.74 0.60
C LEU A 55 1.25 12.43 1.95
N ASP A 56 0.45 13.42 2.34
CA ASP A 56 0.69 14.28 3.51
C ASP A 56 0.66 13.53 4.84
N GLU A 57 -0.20 12.51 4.97
CA GLU A 57 -0.35 11.70 6.20
C GLU A 57 -0.08 10.20 5.94
N PHE A 58 0.76 9.90 4.94
CA PHE A 58 1.14 8.53 4.60
C PHE A 58 2.31 8.04 5.44
N GLN A 59 2.13 6.90 6.11
CA GLN A 59 3.19 6.19 6.82
C GLN A 59 3.58 4.92 6.05
N PHE A 60 4.70 4.96 5.34
CA PHE A 60 5.15 3.83 4.52
C PHE A 60 5.53 2.59 5.33
N GLU A 61 6.27 2.77 6.43
CA GLU A 61 6.86 1.70 7.22
C GLU A 61 6.40 1.74 8.69
N SER A 62 6.22 0.56 9.28
CA SER A 62 5.92 0.42 10.70
C SER A 62 7.09 0.86 11.57
N LYS A 63 6.82 1.31 12.80
CA LYS A 63 7.87 1.78 13.72
C LYS A 63 8.92 0.72 14.06
N ASN A 64 8.53 -0.55 14.05
CA ASN A 64 9.42 -1.69 14.30
C ASN A 64 10.08 -2.22 13.01
N GLN A 65 9.88 -1.56 11.86
CA GLN A 65 10.51 -1.88 10.57
C GLN A 65 10.19 -3.29 10.05
N LYS A 66 9.11 -3.90 10.55
CA LYS A 66 8.69 -5.25 10.14
C LYS A 66 7.71 -5.24 8.98
N HIS A 67 7.01 -4.13 8.78
CA HIS A 67 5.92 -4.06 7.82
C HIS A 67 5.98 -2.78 7.01
N VAL A 68 5.69 -2.88 5.72
CA VAL A 68 5.43 -1.72 4.86
C VAL A 68 4.03 -1.77 4.28
N PHE A 69 3.35 -0.63 4.26
CA PHE A 69 2.01 -0.50 3.71
C PHE A 69 2.08 0.00 2.27
N ILE A 70 1.44 -0.73 1.36
CA ILE A 70 1.28 -0.35 -0.03
C ILE A 70 -0.19 0.00 -0.26
N PRO A 71 -0.52 1.29 -0.46
CA PRO A 71 -1.86 1.65 -0.88
C PRO A 71 -2.11 1.12 -2.29
N ALA A 72 -3.37 0.90 -2.64
CA ALA A 72 -3.83 0.59 -4.00
C ALA A 72 -5.29 1.00 -4.17
N GLU A 73 -5.67 1.43 -5.37
CA GLU A 73 -7.08 1.48 -5.75
C GLU A 73 -7.61 0.03 -5.84
N GLY A 74 -8.57 -0.31 -4.97
CA GLY A 74 -9.02 -1.68 -4.81
C GLY A 74 -8.40 -2.35 -3.58
N TYR A 75 -7.48 -3.29 -3.80
CA TYR A 75 -6.88 -4.10 -2.74
C TYR A 75 -5.54 -3.52 -2.29
N SER A 76 -5.57 -2.66 -1.27
CA SER A 76 -4.33 -2.26 -0.60
C SER A 76 -3.72 -3.47 0.12
N PHE A 77 -2.45 -3.39 0.51
CA PHE A 77 -1.79 -4.52 1.14
C PHE A 77 -0.60 -4.13 2.01
N VAL A 78 -0.22 -5.04 2.90
CA VAL A 78 0.94 -4.92 3.78
C VAL A 78 1.93 -6.01 3.42
N ILE A 79 3.22 -5.66 3.35
CA ILE A 79 4.31 -6.61 3.13
C ILE A 79 5.07 -6.79 4.43
N ASN A 80 5.31 -8.03 4.84
CA ASN A 80 6.28 -8.36 5.89
C ASN A 80 7.70 -8.27 5.31
N CYS A 81 8.57 -7.50 5.95
CA CYS A 81 9.92 -7.22 5.46
C CYS A 81 10.89 -8.40 5.64
N GLU A 82 10.57 -9.37 6.50
CA GLU A 82 11.40 -10.56 6.75
C GLU A 82 11.25 -11.60 5.63
N ASP A 83 10.02 -11.89 5.23
CA ASP A 83 9.69 -13.00 4.32
C ASP A 83 8.98 -12.58 3.02
N PHE A 84 8.69 -11.29 2.86
CA PHE A 84 7.92 -10.72 1.74
C PHE A 84 6.51 -11.30 1.56
N SER A 85 5.95 -11.90 2.61
CA SER A 85 4.55 -12.30 2.66
C SER A 85 3.64 -11.07 2.65
N VAL A 86 2.42 -11.23 2.12
CA VAL A 86 1.51 -10.12 1.88
C VAL A 86 0.14 -10.38 2.48
N ILE A 87 -0.37 -9.38 3.20
CA ILE A 87 -1.75 -9.35 3.71
C ILE A 87 -2.52 -8.30 2.92
N TYR A 88 -3.49 -8.74 2.12
CA TYR A 88 -4.37 -7.84 1.38
C TYR A 88 -5.54 -7.36 2.24
N THR A 89 -5.96 -6.11 2.01
CA THR A 89 -7.19 -5.56 2.58
C THR A 89 -8.40 -5.98 1.76
N ASP A 90 -9.60 -5.73 2.29
CA ASP A 90 -10.82 -5.86 1.49
C ASP A 90 -10.81 -4.93 0.29
N PHE A 91 -11.57 -5.32 -0.75
CA PHE A 91 -11.71 -4.54 -1.96
C PHE A 91 -12.39 -3.21 -1.68
N LYS A 92 -11.74 -2.14 -2.14
CA LYS A 92 -12.21 -0.77 -2.02
C LYS A 92 -12.20 -0.12 -3.41
N GLY A 93 -13.12 -0.57 -4.27
CA GLY A 93 -13.34 -0.05 -5.63
C GLY A 93 -14.06 1.29 -5.64
N LEU A 94 -13.54 2.24 -6.42
CA LEU A 94 -13.80 3.70 -6.35
C LEU A 94 -13.29 4.41 -5.09
N SER A 95 -12.75 3.68 -4.12
CA SER A 95 -12.40 4.24 -2.81
C SER A 95 -10.90 4.25 -2.59
N THR A 96 -10.30 5.35 -3.00
CA THR A 96 -9.10 5.92 -2.39
C THR A 96 -9.13 7.46 -2.42
N VAL A 97 -10.04 8.14 -3.16
CA VAL A 97 -10.33 9.61 -3.05
C VAL A 97 -10.51 10.09 -1.59
N ARG A 98 -10.87 9.16 -0.70
CA ARG A 98 -11.17 9.38 0.71
C ARG A 98 -10.07 8.89 1.66
N PHE A 99 -8.99 8.28 1.18
CA PHE A 99 -7.89 7.89 2.04
C PHE A 99 -7.31 9.14 2.67
N LEU A 100 -7.38 9.21 3.99
CA LEU A 100 -6.89 10.35 4.76
C LEU A 100 -5.47 10.04 5.24
N LYS A 101 -5.30 8.89 5.88
CA LYS A 101 -4.02 8.47 6.46
C LYS A 101 -4.01 6.99 6.79
N ASN A 102 -2.82 6.50 7.07
CA ASN A 102 -2.63 5.25 7.77
C ASN A 102 -1.79 5.44 9.03
N LYS A 103 -1.96 4.52 9.99
CA LYS A 103 -1.18 4.51 11.23
C LYS A 103 -0.85 3.10 11.61
N PHE A 104 0.44 2.85 11.84
CA PHE A 104 0.89 1.61 12.47
C PHE A 104 0.84 1.73 14.00
N SER A 105 0.34 0.69 14.66
CA SER A 105 0.66 0.35 16.04
C SER A 105 1.36 -1.03 16.08
N GLU A 106 1.73 -1.51 17.27
CA GLU A 106 2.64 -2.67 17.40
C GLU A 106 2.20 -3.91 16.62
N ASP A 107 0.90 -4.18 16.61
CA ASP A 107 0.29 -5.41 16.09
C ASP A 107 -0.75 -5.17 14.99
N LYS A 108 -0.95 -3.91 14.57
CA LYS A 108 -2.02 -3.56 13.63
C LYS A 108 -1.71 -2.35 12.76
N LEU A 109 -2.37 -2.32 11.61
CA LEU A 109 -2.44 -1.19 10.70
C LEU A 109 -3.87 -0.64 10.70
N GLN A 110 -4.00 0.65 10.95
CA GLN A 110 -5.27 1.37 10.87
C GLN A 110 -5.28 2.23 9.61
N LEU A 111 -6.31 2.06 8.78
CA LEU A 111 -6.54 2.82 7.56
C LEU A 111 -7.75 3.73 7.76
N PHE A 112 -7.55 5.03 7.61
CA PHE A 112 -8.59 6.04 7.80
C PHE A 112 -9.07 6.52 6.43
N TYR A 113 -10.36 6.35 6.19
CA TYR A 113 -11.07 6.84 5.04
C TYR A 113 -12.07 7.91 5.49
N SER A 114 -12.50 8.79 4.59
CA SER A 114 -13.49 9.81 4.93
C SER A 114 -14.89 9.25 5.30
N ASP A 115 -15.14 7.96 5.06
CA ASP A 115 -16.40 7.27 5.40
C ASP A 115 -16.24 6.20 6.49
N GLY A 116 -15.05 6.03 7.05
CA GLY A 116 -14.83 5.06 8.11
C GLY A 116 -13.38 4.68 8.33
N MET A 117 -13.17 3.67 9.15
CA MET A 117 -11.85 3.15 9.51
C MET A 117 -11.82 1.64 9.32
N VAL A 118 -10.71 1.14 8.81
CA VAL A 118 -10.41 -0.29 8.67
C VAL A 118 -9.19 -0.63 9.52
N GLU A 119 -9.27 -1.73 10.26
CA GLU A 119 -8.17 -2.21 11.10
C GLU A 119 -7.72 -3.59 10.60
N ILE A 120 -6.41 -3.73 10.40
CA ILE A 120 -5.77 -4.96 9.92
C ILE A 120 -4.82 -5.43 11.01
N HIS A 121 -5.02 -6.65 11.49
CA HIS A 121 -4.07 -7.28 12.41
C HIS A 121 -2.87 -7.81 11.63
N LEU A 122 -1.68 -7.48 12.09
CA LEU A 122 -0.40 -7.83 11.47
C LEU A 122 0.21 -9.11 12.09
N LEU A 123 -0.39 -9.62 13.17
CA LEU A 123 -0.05 -10.90 13.78
C LEU A 123 -0.81 -12.03 13.08
N GLY A 124 -0.07 -12.93 12.45
CA GLY A 124 -0.63 -14.11 11.80
C GLY A 124 -1.13 -13.80 10.39
N GLY A 125 -0.27 -13.98 9.40
CA GLY A 125 -0.73 -14.15 8.03
C GLY A 125 -1.74 -15.29 8.02
N LEU A 126 -2.95 -15.03 7.55
CA LEU A 126 -3.83 -16.10 7.13
C LEU A 126 -3.16 -16.78 5.94
N GLU A 127 -2.51 -17.91 6.18
CA GLU A 127 -2.35 -18.92 5.15
C GLU A 127 -3.77 -19.23 4.64
N LYS A 128 -4.09 -18.75 3.43
CA LYS A 128 -5.27 -19.26 2.75
C LYS A 128 -4.91 -20.67 2.29
N GLU A 129 -5.55 -21.66 2.92
CA GLU A 129 -5.66 -23.03 2.38
C GLU A 129 -6.28 -23.03 0.97
#